data_AF-A0A847CH11-F1
#
_entry.id   AF-A0A847CH11-F1
#
_cell.length_a   1.000
_cell.length_b   1.000
_cell.length_c   1.000
_cell.angle_alpha   90.00
_cell.angle_beta   90.00
_cell.angle_gamma   90.00
#
_symmetry.space_group_name_H-M   'P 1'
#
loop_
_entity.id
_entity.type
_entity.pdbx_description
1 polymer ?
#
loop_
_entity_poly.entity_id
_entity_poly.type
_entity_poly.pdbx_seq_one_letter_code
_entity_poly.pdbx_strand_id
1 'polypeptide(L)' 'MNTKNKKTIENIYKRPIPNNILWADIENLFVALGAEISKGAGSRIRVK' A
#
# COMPACT_ATOMS: atom_id res chain seq x y z
N MET A 1 8.36 -7.63 -4.33
CA MET A 1 6.99 -7.82 -4.87
C MET A 1 6.49 -9.23 -4.59
N ASN A 2 5.41 -9.43 -3.83
CA ASN A 2 4.82 -10.76 -3.56
C ASN A 2 3.40 -10.90 -4.16
N THR A 3 2.79 -12.08 -4.05
CA THR A 3 1.44 -12.34 -4.58
C THR A 3 0.36 -11.48 -3.92
N LYS A 4 0.50 -11.15 -2.63
CA LYS A 4 -0.41 -10.26 -1.91
C LYS A 4 -0.37 -8.85 -2.47
N ASN A 5 0.82 -8.29 -2.67
CA ASN A 5 1.03 -6.94 -3.22
C ASN A 5 0.50 -6.81 -4.65
N LYS A 6 0.62 -7.87 -5.47
CA LYS A 6 0.01 -7.93 -6.81
C LYS A 6 -1.53 -7.80 -6.72
N LYS A 7 -2.17 -8.53 -5.80
CA LYS A 7 -3.61 -8.41 -5.55
C LYS A 7 -3.98 -7.02 -5.03
N THR A 8 -3.16 -6.42 -4.17
CA THR A 8 -3.37 -5.05 -3.66
C THR A 8 -3.36 -4.04 -4.81
N ILE A 9 -2.36 -4.08 -5.70
CA ILE A 9 -2.33 -3.24 -6.91
C ILE A 9 -3.59 -3.45 -7.74
N GLU A 10 -3.95 -4.69 -8.02
CA GLU A 10 -5.11 -5.00 -8.85
C GLU A 10 -6.41 -4.45 -8.24
N ASN A 11 -6.55 -4.56 -6.92
CA ASN A 11 -7.70 -4.03 -6.18
C ASN A 11 -7.77 -2.50 -6.19
N ILE A 12 -6.63 -1.80 -6.14
CA ILE A 12 -6.59 -0.33 -6.24
C ILE A 12 -7.12 0.15 -7.61
N TYR A 13 -6.87 -0.61 -8.67
CA TYR A 13 -7.32 -0.27 -10.03
C TYR A 13 -8.74 -0.78 -10.37
N LYS A 14 -9.38 -1.58 -9.49
CA LYS A 14 -10.76 -2.06 -9.70
C LYS A 14 -11.78 -0.93 -9.58
N ARG A 15 -12.87 -1.05 -10.34
CA ARG A 15 -14.06 -0.20 -10.21
C ARG A 15 -15.30 -1.08 -10.04
N PRO A 16 -16.02 -0.97 -8.91
CA PRO A 16 -15.76 -0.11 -7.74
C PRO A 16 -14.50 -0.52 -6.97
N ILE A 17 -13.91 0.43 -6.24
CA ILE A 17 -12.72 0.16 -5.40
C ILE A 17 -13.19 -0.66 -4.18
N PRO A 18 -12.57 -1.82 -3.89
CA PRO A 18 -12.91 -2.61 -2.71
C PRO A 18 -12.63 -1.83 -1.42
N ASN A 19 -13.56 -1.89 -0.46
CA ASN A 19 -13.41 -1.24 0.85
C ASN A 19 -12.52 -2.01 1.85
N ASN A 20 -12.16 -3.26 1.53
CA ASN A 20 -11.41 -4.15 2.41
C ASN A 20 -9.89 -4.15 2.13
N ILE A 21 -9.35 -3.04 1.63
CA ILE A 21 -7.90 -2.91 1.42
C ILE A 21 -7.29 -2.38 2.72
N LEU A 22 -6.55 -3.23 3.43
CA LEU A 22 -5.86 -2.83 4.65
C LEU A 22 -4.71 -1.89 4.32
N TRP A 23 -4.57 -0.82 5.10
CA TRP A 23 -3.49 0.16 4.92
C TRP A 23 -2.09 -0.48 5.03
N ALA A 24 -1.91 -1.46 5.91
CA ALA A 24 -0.67 -2.25 6.03
C ALA A 24 -0.28 -2.97 4.71
N ASP A 25 -1.27 -3.36 3.89
CA ASP A 25 -0.99 -3.97 2.58
C ASP A 25 -0.54 -2.94 1.54
N ILE A 26 -0.97 -1.68 1.69
CA ILE A 26 -0.51 -0.55 0.87
C ILE A 26 0.90 -0.15 1.28
N GLU A 27 1.22 -0.09 2.58
CA GLU A 27 2.59 0.14 3.07
C GLU A 27 3.56 -0.93 2.54
N ASN A 28 3.20 -2.22 2.67
CA ASN A 28 4.01 -3.32 2.16
C ASN A 28 4.15 -3.28 0.63
N LEU A 29 3.14 -2.77 -0.08
CA LEU A 29 3.23 -2.55 -1.51
C LEU A 29 4.26 -1.46 -1.83
N PHE A 30 4.25 -0.33 -1.14
CA PHE A 30 5.23 0.75 -1.34
C PHE A 30 6.66 0.27 -1.09
N VAL A 31 6.92 -0.43 0.02
CA VAL A 31 8.24 -1.03 0.30
C VAL A 31 8.65 -2.01 -0.81
N ALA A 32 7.72 -2.83 -1.30
CA ALA A 32 8.00 -3.81 -2.33
C ALA A 32 8.25 -3.21 -3.72
N LEU A 33 7.83 -1.97 -3.95
CA LEU A 33 8.12 -1.16 -5.14
C LEU A 33 9.42 -0.37 -4.99
N GLY A 34 10.08 -0.43 -3.82
CA GLY A 34 11.33 0.27 -3.54
C GLY A 34 11.16 1.68 -2.98
N ALA A 35 9.96 2.06 -2.55
CA ALA A 35 9.71 3.37 -1.96
C ALA A 35 10.24 3.44 -0.52
N GLU A 36 10.73 4.61 -0.12
CA GLU A 36 11.16 4.85 1.26
C GLU A 36 10.00 5.37 2.10
N ILE A 37 9.68 4.65 3.18
CA ILE A 37 8.61 5.04 4.10
C ILE A 37 9.21 5.66 5.35
N SER A 38 8.79 6.88 5.68
CA SER A 38 9.11 7.53 6.96
C SER A 38 7.86 7.84 7.77
N LYS A 39 7.91 7.52 9.06
CA LYS A 39 6.81 7.77 10.01
C LYS A 39 6.93 9.19 10.56
N GLY A 40 5.86 9.97 10.43
CA GLY A 40 5.74 11.30 11.03
C GLY A 40 5.11 11.23 12.43
N ALA A 41 4.81 12.40 13.00
CA ALA A 41 4.05 12.48 14.24
C ALA A 41 2.62 11.91 14.07
N GLY A 42 2.26 10.94 14.91
CA GLY A 42 0.98 10.22 14.87
C GLY A 42 0.95 9.13 13.79
N SER A 43 -0.22 8.87 13.20
CA SER A 43 -0.41 7.89 12.11
C SER A 43 0.02 8.40 10.73
N ARG A 44 0.84 9.46 10.67
CA ARG A 44 1.26 10.06 9.40
C ARG A 44 2.38 9.24 8.78
N ILE A 45 2.24 8.98 7.48
CA ILE A 45 3.23 8.24 6.70
C ILE A 45 3.64 9.09 5.51
N ARG A 46 4.94 9.22 5.31
CA ARG A 46 5.54 9.88 4.14
C ARG A 46 6.18 8.79 3.28
N VAL A 47 5.94 8.85 1.99
CA VAL A 47 6.51 7.96 0.98
C VAL A 47 7.36 8.82 0.06
N LYS A 48 8.62 8.45 -0.15
CA LYS A 48 9.54 9.06 -1.11
C LYS A 48 9.81 8.12 -2.27
#